data_AF-A0A0U2Z441-F1
#
_entry.id   AF-A0A0U2Z441-F1
#
_cell.length_a   1.000
_cell.length_b   1.000
_cell.length_c   1.000
_cell.angle_alpha   90.00
_cell.angle_beta   90.00
_cell.angle_gamma   90.00
#
_symmetry.space_group_name_H-M   'P 1'
#
loop_
_entity.id
_entity.type
_entity.pdbx_description
1 polymer ?
#
loop_
_entity_poly.entity_id
_entity_poly.type
_entity_poly.pdbx_seq_one_letter_code
_entity_poly.pdbx_strand_id
1 'polypeptide(L)' 'MRSKLGTALDIFIILIGPFIIYARIVDIMQNGVSLYPLLSVIIVGLALAFAVFNLVQLLKERQNSTPRKK' A
#
# COMPACT_ATOMS: atom_id res chain seq x y z
N MET A 1 -12.44 -3.50 15.87
CA MET A 1 -13.30 -3.63 14.67
C MET A 1 -12.65 -2.87 13.52
N ARG A 2 -12.10 -3.54 12.51
CA ARG A 2 -11.57 -2.87 11.31
C ARG A 2 -12.76 -2.28 10.55
N SER A 3 -12.81 -0.96 10.38
CA SER A 3 -13.90 -0.32 9.67
C SER A 3 -13.78 -0.62 8.17
N LYS A 4 -14.91 -0.72 7.46
CA LYS A 4 -14.93 -0.85 5.99
C LYS A 4 -14.13 0.28 5.31
N LEU A 5 -14.06 1.44 5.97
CA LEU A 5 -13.24 2.60 5.60
C LEU A 5 -11.74 2.29 5.59
N GLY A 6 -11.21 1.58 6.59
CA GLY A 6 -9.79 1.22 6.65
C GLY A 6 -9.37 0.33 5.48
N THR A 7 -10.19 -0.66 5.13
CA THR A 7 -9.92 -1.53 3.96
C THR A 7 -10.04 -0.76 2.64
N ALA A 8 -11.00 0.16 2.51
CA ALA A 8 -11.12 1.00 1.32
C ALA A 8 -9.89 1.92 1.14
N LEU A 9 -9.38 2.48 2.24
CA LEU A 9 -8.17 3.29 2.24
C LEU A 9 -6.93 2.47 1.83
N ASP A 10 -6.77 1.26 2.37
CA ASP A 10 -5.66 0.37 1.99
C ASP A 10 -5.69 0.06 0.48
N ILE A 11 -6.87 -0.22 -0.08
CA ILE A 11 -7.03 -0.46 -1.52
C ILE A 11 -6.67 0.78 -2.34
N PHE A 12 -7.09 1.96 -1.89
CA PHE A 12 -6.74 3.23 -2.54
C PHE A 12 -5.23 3.49 -2.54
N ILE A 13 -4.56 3.23 -1.41
CA ILE A 13 -3.09 3.33 -1.28
C ILE A 13 -2.40 2.35 -2.22
N ILE A 14 -2.90 1.11 -2.36
CA ILE A 14 -2.34 0.11 -3.28
C ILE A 14 -2.45 0.55 -4.75
N LEU A 15 -3.54 1.21 -5.13
CA LEU A 15 -3.75 1.70 -6.49
C LEU A 15 -2.86 2.91 -6.84
N ILE A 16 -2.77 3.88 -5.93
CA ILE A 16 -2.13 5.17 -6.22
C ILE A 16 -0.67 5.22 -5.77
N GLY A 17 -0.31 4.48 -4.72
CA GLY A 17 1.05 4.42 -4.18
C GLY A 17 2.15 4.16 -5.23
N PRO A 18 1.97 3.19 -6.16
CA PRO A 18 2.96 2.93 -7.21
C PRO A 18 3.17 4.13 -8.14
N PHE A 19 2.10 4.87 -8.48
CA PHE A 19 2.18 6.08 -9.29
C PHE A 19 2.94 7.19 -8.57
N ILE A 20 2.70 7.38 -7.27
CA ILE A 20 3.42 8.37 -6.48
C ILE A 20 4.91 8.03 -6.42
N ILE A 21 5.27 6.77 -6.17
CA ILE A 21 6.67 6.32 -6.15
C ILE A 21 7.32 6.56 -7.51
N TYR A 22 6.65 6.18 -8.61
CA TYR A 22 7.17 6.42 -9.96
C TYR A 22 7.45 7.90 -10.23
N ALA A 23 6.49 8.78 -9.93
CA ALA A 23 6.66 10.22 -10.12
C ALA A 23 7.85 10.77 -9.32
N ARG A 24 8.06 10.30 -8.08
CA ARG A 24 9.20 10.71 -7.25
C ARG A 24 10.53 10.15 -7.74
N ILE A 25 10.55 8.94 -8.28
CA ILE A 25 11.76 8.38 -8.90
C ILE A 25 12.15 9.20 -10.13
N VAL A 26 11.19 9.55 -10.99
CA VAL A 26 11.43 10.39 -12.17
C VAL A 26 11.97 11.76 -11.75
N ASP A 27 11.39 12.37 -10.70
CA ASP A 27 11.84 13.63 -10.13
C ASP A 27 13.29 13.56 -9.63
N ILE A 28 13.67 12.48 -8.93
CA ILE A 28 15.06 12.23 -8.50
C ILE A 28 16.01 12.08 -9.69
N MET A 29 15.56 11.41 -10.77
CA MET A 29 16.39 11.23 -11.96
C MET A 29 16.63 12.55 -12.70
N GLN A 30 15.64 13.43 -12.74
CA GLN A 30 15.71 14.70 -13.48
C GLN A 30 16.41 15.81 -12.68
N ASN A 31 16.11 15.90 -11.38
CA ASN A 31 16.54 17.01 -10.53
C ASN A 31 17.65 16.61 -9.53
N GLY A 32 18.08 15.34 -9.56
CA GLY A 32 19.07 14.79 -8.64
C GLY A 32 18.46 14.31 -7.32
N VAL A 33 19.30 13.66 -6.50
CA VAL A 33 18.88 13.13 -5.20
C VAL A 33 18.63 14.29 -4.24
N SER A 34 17.36 14.50 -3.91
CA SER A 34 16.92 15.48 -2.92
C SER A 34 16.17 14.81 -1.77
N LEU A 35 16.21 15.45 -0.60
CA LEU A 35 15.69 14.88 0.64
C LEU A 35 14.16 14.62 0.58
N TYR A 36 13.44 15.52 -0.10
CA TYR A 36 11.98 15.48 -0.15
C TYR A 36 11.42 14.30 -0.96
N PRO A 37 11.82 14.07 -2.22
CA PRO A 37 11.40 12.89 -2.97
C PRO A 37 11.82 11.60 -2.29
N LEU A 38 13.02 11.56 -1.67
CA LEU A 38 13.50 10.39 -0.96
C LEU A 38 12.60 10.02 0.22
N LEU A 39 12.28 10.99 1.09
CA LEU A 39 11.35 10.78 2.21
C LEU A 39 9.94 10.42 1.72
N SER A 40 9.47 11.05 0.66
CA SER A 40 8.18 10.71 0.04
C SER A 40 8.12 9.25 -0.41
N VAL A 41 9.17 8.74 -1.05
CA VAL A 41 9.25 7.33 -1.50
C VAL A 41 9.24 6.39 -0.30
N ILE A 42 9.96 6.71 0.77
CA ILE A 42 10.01 5.88 1.99
C ILE A 42 8.64 5.81 2.64
N ILE A 43 7.98 6.94 2.86
CA ILE A 43 6.67 7.01 3.52
C ILE A 43 5.62 6.23 2.71
N VAL A 44 5.56 6.46 1.40
CA VAL A 44 4.61 5.79 0.52
C VAL A 44 4.93 4.29 0.40
N GLY A 45 6.21 3.93 0.38
CA GLY A 45 6.66 2.53 0.38
C GLY A 45 6.22 1.78 1.64
N LEU A 46 6.37 2.39 2.82
CA LEU A 46 5.89 1.82 4.08
C LEU A 46 4.36 1.68 4.09
N ALA A 47 3.64 2.71 3.63
CA ALA A 47 2.18 2.68 3.53
C ALA A 47 1.70 1.53 2.62
N LEU A 48 2.35 1.34 1.47
CA LEU A 48 2.08 0.22 0.56
C LEU A 48 2.34 -1.13 1.21
N ALA A 49 3.47 -1.30 1.88
CA ALA A 49 3.81 -2.55 2.56
C ALA A 49 2.76 -2.93 3.62
N PHE A 50 2.34 -1.95 4.44
CA PHE A 50 1.28 -2.18 5.42
C PHE A 50 -0.07 -2.46 4.79
N ALA A 51 -0.45 -1.73 3.73
CA ALA A 51 -1.72 -1.95 3.03
C ALA A 51 -1.79 -3.36 2.44
N VAL A 52 -0.71 -3.82 1.79
CA VAL A 52 -0.62 -5.19 1.25
C VAL A 52 -0.66 -6.23 2.36
N PHE A 53 0.11 -6.05 3.43
CA PHE A 53 0.10 -6.97 4.58
C PHE A 53 -1.31 -7.11 5.18
N ASN A 54 -1.98 -5.98 5.42
CA ASN A 54 -3.33 -5.94 5.97
C ASN A 54 -4.36 -6.58 5.04
N LEU A 55 -4.20 -6.44 3.72
CA LEU A 55 -5.09 -7.05 2.74
C LEU A 55 -4.88 -8.57 2.67
N VAL A 56 -3.63 -9.03 2.65
CA VAL A 56 -3.30 -10.46 2.66
C VAL A 56 -3.82 -11.13 3.93
N GLN A 57 -3.66 -10.51 5.10
CA GLN A 57 -4.21 -11.05 6.35
C GLN A 57 -5.73 -11.17 6.27
N LEU A 58 -6.42 -10.16 5.74
CA LEU A 58 -7.88 -10.19 5.58
C LEU A 58 -8.34 -11.28 4.61
N LEU A 59 -7.61 -11.51 3.52
CA LEU A 59 -7.89 -12.60 2.59
C LEU A 59 -7.71 -13.98 3.26
N LYS A 60 -6.66 -14.16 4.06
CA LYS A 60 -6.45 -15.40 4.83
C LYS A 60 -7.56 -15.63 5.85
N GLU A 61 -7.97 -14.60 6.58
CA GLU A 61 -9.08 -14.69 7.55
C GLU A 61 -10.41 -15.05 6.84
N ARG A 62 -10.67 -14.47 5.65
CA ARG A 62 -11.83 -14.81 4.81
C ARG A 62 -11.81 -16.25 4.32
N GLN A 63 -10.63 -16.76 3.93
CA GLN A 63 -10.47 -18.15 3.49
C GLN A 63 -10.70 -19.14 4.64
N ASN A 64 -10.15 -18.86 5.82
CA ASN A 64 -10.30 -19.72 7.01
C ASN A 64 -11.71 -19.70 7.62
N SER A 65 -12.50 -18.65 7.36
CA SER A 65 -13.89 -18.52 7.86
C SER A 65 -14.94 -19.10 6.89
N THR A 66 -14.54 -19.55 5.70
CA THR A 66 -15.44 -20.30 4.82
C THR A 66 -15.47 -21.76 5.31
N PRO A 67 -16.59 -22.26 5.86
CA PRO A 67 -16.67 -23.66 6.25
C PRO A 67 -16.53 -24.48 4.97
N ARG A 68 -15.54 -25.39 4.92
CA ARG A 68 -15.52 -26.48 3.94
C ARG A 68 -16.88 -27.18 4.04
N LYS A 69 -17.79 -26.90 3.11
CA LYS A 69 -18.93 -27.79 2.88
C LYS A 69 -18.31 -29.12 2.42
N LYS A 70 -18.50 -30.13 3.25
CA LYS A 70 -18.24 -31.54 2.95
C LYS A 70 -18.86 -31.92 1.61
#